data_AF-A0A832WVT6-F1
#
_entry.id   AF-A0A832WVT6-F1
#
_cell.length_a   1.000
_cell.length_b   1.000
_cell.length_c   1.000
_cell.angle_alpha   90.00
_cell.angle_beta   90.00
_cell.angle_gamma   90.00
#
_symmetry.space_group_name_H-M   'P 1'
#
loop_
_entity.id
_entity.type
_entity.pdbx_description
1 polymer ?
#
loop_
_entity_poly.entity_id
_entity_poly.type
_entity_poly.pdbx_seq_one_letter_code
_entity_poly.pdbx_strand_id
1 'polypeptide(L)'
;YLHRFMHEHPLAAPKLKNAVIMNVIAGIIPVNGAPAKTATEDSLIAGDAAGHIIATNGGGIPPAMIAGKIAGETAAEFAAGKCRLEEYDRRWRAQFGSALETSVQARQIMDGIMKSDALMNAAFKFISPEQMKVMQCGKLPGPVKLGLQALNRGKK
;
A
#
# COMPACT_ATOMS: atom_id res chain seq x y z
N TYR A 1 -0.29 -14.76 17.89
CA TYR A 1 -0.60 -13.32 18.00
C TYR A 1 -2.11 -13.05 18.00
N LEU A 2 -2.86 -13.43 16.95
CA LEU A 2 -4.31 -13.16 16.85
C LEU A 2 -5.15 -13.79 17.98
N HIS A 3 -5.00 -15.09 18.27
CA HIS A 3 -5.73 -15.73 19.38
C HIS A 3 -5.45 -15.05 20.73
N ARG A 4 -4.20 -14.68 20.99
CA ARG A 4 -3.82 -13.94 22.19
C ARG A 4 -4.50 -12.58 22.26
N PHE A 5 -4.53 -11.83 21.15
CA PHE A 5 -5.28 -10.58 21.08
C PHE A 5 -6.77 -10.80 21.37
N MET A 6 -7.37 -11.84 20.79
CA MET A 6 -8.80 -12.12 20.96
C MET A 6 -9.19 -12.54 22.37
N HIS A 7 -8.34 -13.30 23.08
CA HIS A 7 -8.72 -13.93 24.35
C HIS A 7 -8.04 -13.32 25.58
N GLU A 8 -6.89 -12.66 25.43
CA GLU A 8 -6.11 -12.13 26.56
C GLU A 8 -5.99 -10.60 26.56
N HIS A 9 -6.24 -9.91 25.44
CA HIS A 9 -6.05 -8.45 25.41
C HIS A 9 -7.13 -7.74 26.25
N PRO A 10 -6.75 -6.84 27.17
CA PRO A 10 -7.67 -6.27 28.17
C PRO A 10 -8.85 -5.51 27.57
N LEU A 11 -8.68 -4.94 26.36
CA LEU A 11 -9.75 -4.23 25.66
C LEU A 11 -10.50 -5.08 24.62
N ALA A 12 -9.87 -6.12 24.07
CA ALA A 12 -10.46 -6.88 22.97
C ALA A 12 -11.21 -8.11 23.48
N ALA A 13 -10.66 -8.81 24.47
CA ALA A 13 -11.27 -10.02 25.03
C ALA A 13 -12.69 -9.79 25.59
N PRO A 14 -12.98 -8.71 26.36
CA PRO A 14 -14.34 -8.44 26.80
C PRO A 14 -15.30 -8.18 25.64
N LYS A 15 -14.83 -7.53 24.56
CA LYS A 15 -15.64 -7.23 23.37
C LYS A 15 -15.94 -8.47 22.52
N LEU A 16 -15.11 -9.50 22.63
CA LEU A 16 -15.19 -10.72 21.82
C LEU A 16 -15.71 -11.95 22.60
N LYS A 17 -16.00 -11.82 23.91
CA LYS A 17 -16.35 -12.93 24.82
C LYS A 17 -17.45 -13.86 24.30
N ASN A 18 -18.48 -13.29 23.68
CA ASN A 18 -19.65 -14.03 23.15
C ASN A 18 -19.67 -14.07 21.62
N ALA A 19 -18.56 -13.71 20.95
CA ALA A 19 -18.50 -13.73 19.50
C ALA A 19 -18.43 -15.16 18.99
N VAL A 20 -19.10 -15.42 17.87
CA VAL A 20 -19.03 -16.70 17.16
C VAL A 20 -18.16 -16.50 15.93
N ILE A 21 -17.13 -17.34 15.76
CA ILE A 21 -16.27 -17.32 14.58
C ILE A 21 -17.05 -17.96 13.43
N MET A 22 -17.50 -17.15 12.48
CA MET A 22 -18.22 -17.63 11.30
C MET A 22 -17.26 -18.18 10.24
N ASN A 23 -16.17 -17.46 9.97
CA ASN A 23 -15.18 -17.80 8.96
C ASN A 23 -13.78 -17.39 9.43
N VAL A 24 -12.76 -18.11 8.96
CA VAL A 24 -11.35 -17.74 9.10
C VAL A 24 -10.75 -17.68 7.70
N ILE A 25 -10.24 -16.52 7.32
CA ILE A 25 -9.62 -16.29 6.01
C ILE A 25 -8.21 -15.77 6.26
N ALA A 26 -7.25 -16.32 5.52
CA ALA A 26 -5.87 -15.87 5.52
C ALA A 26 -5.41 -15.66 4.07
N GLY A 27 -4.55 -14.67 3.86
CA GLY A 27 -4.02 -14.33 2.55
C GLY A 27 -2.75 -13.51 2.67
N ILE A 28 -1.95 -13.50 1.61
CA ILE A 28 -0.74 -12.69 1.51
C ILE A 28 -1.12 -11.35 0.87
N ILE A 29 -0.61 -10.25 1.44
CA ILE A 29 -0.78 -8.91 0.88
C ILE A 29 0.59 -8.44 0.36
N PRO A 30 0.76 -8.20 -0.96
CA PRO A 30 2.04 -7.80 -1.55
C PRO A 30 2.35 -6.31 -1.30
N VAL A 31 2.82 -5.99 -0.09
CA VAL A 31 3.08 -4.61 0.38
C VAL A 31 4.48 -4.06 0.08
N ASN A 32 5.18 -4.63 -0.92
CA ASN A 32 6.51 -4.16 -1.34
C ASN A 32 6.48 -3.26 -2.58
N GLY A 33 5.29 -2.97 -3.10
CA GLY A 33 5.07 -2.14 -4.28
C GLY A 33 5.12 -2.92 -5.58
N ALA A 34 4.92 -2.19 -6.68
CA ALA A 34 4.86 -2.75 -8.02
C ALA A 34 6.26 -3.10 -8.55
N PRO A 35 6.39 -4.15 -9.41
CA PRO A 35 7.64 -4.43 -10.11
C PRO A 35 8.02 -3.27 -11.05
N ALA A 36 9.27 -3.25 -11.48
CA ALA A 36 9.79 -2.22 -12.39
C ALA A 36 9.05 -2.17 -13.74
N LYS A 37 8.52 -3.31 -14.20
CA LYS A 37 7.67 -3.43 -15.39
C LYS A 37 6.43 -4.25 -15.06
N THR A 38 5.26 -3.74 -15.43
CA THR A 38 3.97 -4.43 -15.29
C THR A 38 3.33 -4.77 -16.65
N ALA A 39 4.01 -4.46 -17.74
CA ALA A 39 3.64 -4.87 -19.09
C ALA A 39 4.89 -5.13 -19.95
N THR A 40 4.73 -6.05 -20.90
CA THR A 40 5.65 -6.38 -22.00
C THR A 40 4.95 -6.07 -23.33
N GLU A 41 5.53 -6.50 -24.45
CA GLU A 41 4.95 -6.32 -25.78
C GLU A 41 3.63 -7.08 -25.98
N ASP A 42 3.40 -8.14 -25.20
CA ASP A 42 2.35 -9.14 -25.38
C ASP A 42 1.60 -9.53 -24.08
N SER A 43 2.06 -9.08 -22.91
CA SER A 43 1.43 -9.39 -21.63
C SER A 43 1.38 -8.17 -20.71
N LEU A 44 0.42 -8.16 -19.79
CA LEU A 44 0.33 -7.21 -18.69
C LEU A 44 -0.21 -7.87 -17.42
N ILE A 45 0.09 -7.27 -16.27
CA ILE A 45 -0.39 -7.70 -14.95
C ILE A 45 -1.08 -6.55 -14.23
N ALA A 46 -2.10 -6.85 -13.44
CA ALA A 46 -2.87 -5.87 -12.68
C ALA A 46 -3.24 -6.39 -11.28
N GLY A 47 -3.74 -5.51 -10.42
CA GLY A 47 -4.16 -5.84 -9.05
C GLY A 47 -3.00 -6.35 -8.20
N ASP A 48 -3.26 -7.34 -7.36
CA ASP A 48 -2.27 -7.93 -6.46
C ASP A 48 -1.07 -8.52 -7.21
N ALA A 49 -1.29 -9.09 -8.41
CA ALA A 49 -0.20 -9.61 -9.25
C ALA A 49 0.80 -8.52 -9.65
N ALA A 50 0.34 -7.28 -9.81
CA ALA A 50 1.16 -6.11 -10.10
C ALA A 50 1.56 -5.32 -8.84
N GLY A 51 1.23 -5.80 -7.64
CA GLY A 51 1.52 -5.09 -6.40
C GLY A 51 0.75 -3.78 -6.24
N HIS A 52 -0.45 -3.65 -6.84
CA HIS A 52 -1.30 -2.47 -6.76
C HIS A 52 -1.97 -2.34 -5.38
N ILE A 53 -1.16 -2.17 -4.33
CA ILE A 53 -1.57 -2.09 -2.93
C ILE A 53 -1.05 -0.80 -2.30
N ILE A 54 -1.90 -0.10 -1.55
CA ILE A 54 -1.45 0.95 -0.63
C ILE A 54 -0.86 0.28 0.63
N ALA A 55 0.47 0.24 0.71
CA ALA A 55 1.19 -0.54 1.71
C ALA A 55 0.95 -0.11 3.17
N THR A 56 0.50 1.13 3.41
CA THR A 56 0.23 1.64 4.76
C THR A 56 -1.06 1.11 5.38
N ASN A 57 -2.01 0.66 4.56
CA ASN A 57 -3.30 0.15 5.05
C ASN A 57 -3.68 -1.23 4.46
N GLY A 58 -2.90 -1.76 3.52
CA GLY A 58 -3.18 -3.04 2.86
C GLY A 58 -4.30 -2.98 1.82
N GLY A 59 -4.77 -1.79 1.45
CA GLY A 59 -5.88 -1.58 0.53
C GLY A 59 -5.47 -1.76 -0.93
N GLY A 60 -6.04 -2.77 -1.59
CA GLY A 60 -5.79 -3.08 -3.01
C GLY A 60 -6.98 -2.90 -3.95
N ILE A 61 -8.22 -2.91 -3.43
CA ILE A 61 -9.43 -2.93 -4.29
C ILE A 61 -9.51 -1.70 -5.20
N PRO A 62 -9.44 -0.44 -4.71
CA PRO A 62 -9.53 0.70 -5.61
C PRO A 62 -8.37 0.78 -6.63
N PRO A 63 -7.09 0.61 -6.25
CA PRO A 63 -6.00 0.55 -7.24
C PRO A 63 -6.16 -0.59 -8.26
N ALA A 64 -6.61 -1.78 -7.82
CA ALA A 64 -6.87 -2.91 -8.72
C ALA A 64 -7.98 -2.61 -9.73
N MET A 65 -9.07 -1.95 -9.31
CA MET A 65 -10.15 -1.53 -10.19
C MET A 65 -9.69 -0.49 -11.22
N ILE A 66 -8.93 0.53 -10.78
CA ILE A 66 -8.37 1.56 -11.68
C ILE A 66 -7.43 0.90 -12.68
N ALA A 67 -6.53 0.04 -12.21
CA ALA A 67 -5.60 -0.69 -13.07
C ALA A 67 -6.31 -1.62 -14.05
N GLY A 68 -7.33 -2.36 -13.61
CA GLY A 68 -8.12 -3.24 -14.47
C GLY A 68 -8.80 -2.48 -15.61
N LYS A 69 -9.34 -1.29 -15.32
CA LYS A 69 -9.89 -0.40 -16.35
C LYS A 69 -8.82 0.01 -17.37
N ILE A 70 -7.68 0.50 -16.91
CA ILE A 70 -6.58 0.95 -17.78
C ILE A 70 -6.04 -0.23 -18.60
N ALA A 71 -5.91 -1.41 -18.00
CA ALA A 71 -5.48 -2.63 -18.66
C ALA A 71 -6.43 -3.00 -19.81
N GLY A 72 -7.75 -2.98 -19.57
CA GLY A 72 -8.75 -3.25 -20.60
C GLY A 72 -8.73 -2.23 -21.73
N GLU A 73 -8.62 -0.94 -21.41
CA GLU A 73 -8.53 0.15 -22.39
C GLU A 73 -7.26 0.03 -23.24
N THR A 74 -6.10 -0.18 -22.62
CA THR A 74 -4.84 -0.36 -23.34
C THR A 74 -4.85 -1.63 -24.19
N ALA A 75 -5.40 -2.74 -23.70
CA ALA A 75 -5.50 -3.98 -24.47
C ALA A 75 -6.39 -3.80 -25.72
N ALA A 76 -7.52 -3.10 -25.60
CA ALA A 76 -8.39 -2.80 -26.73
C ALA A 76 -7.71 -1.90 -27.77
N GLU A 77 -6.98 -0.87 -27.33
CA GLU A 77 -6.20 0.00 -28.22
C GLU A 77 -5.04 -0.73 -28.90
N PHE A 78 -4.33 -1.59 -28.17
CA PHE A 78 -3.26 -2.44 -28.70
C PHE A 78 -3.78 -3.39 -29.78
N ALA A 79 -4.90 -4.08 -29.52
CA ALA A 79 -5.53 -4.97 -30.51
C ALA A 79 -5.97 -4.24 -31.78
N ALA A 80 -6.27 -2.94 -31.67
CA ALA A 80 -6.60 -2.07 -32.81
C ALA A 80 -5.36 -1.42 -33.47
N GLY A 81 -4.14 -1.76 -33.05
CA GLY A 81 -2.89 -1.20 -33.57
C GLY A 81 -2.63 0.27 -33.20
N LYS A 82 -3.28 0.78 -32.15
CA LYS A 82 -3.24 2.22 -31.78
C LYS A 82 -2.15 2.56 -30.76
N CYS A 83 -1.67 1.58 -30.00
CA CYS A 83 -0.62 1.79 -29.01
C CYS A 83 0.22 0.51 -28.82
N ARG A 84 1.35 0.63 -28.10
CA ARG A 84 2.08 -0.51 -27.53
C ARG A 84 1.39 -0.95 -26.24
N LEU A 85 1.38 -2.24 -25.94
CA LEU A 85 0.78 -2.76 -24.70
C LEU A 85 1.49 -2.21 -23.44
N GLU A 86 2.80 -1.98 -23.53
CA GLU A 86 3.64 -1.39 -22.48
C GLU A 86 3.16 -0.01 -21.98
N GLU A 87 2.37 0.69 -22.80
CA GLU A 87 1.77 1.98 -22.42
C GLU A 87 0.86 1.85 -21.19
N TYR A 88 0.35 0.65 -20.90
CA TYR A 88 -0.36 0.34 -19.65
C TYR A 88 0.46 0.73 -18.42
N ASP A 89 1.74 0.36 -18.37
CA ASP A 89 2.62 0.60 -17.22
C ASP A 89 2.73 2.10 -16.94
N ARG A 90 2.92 2.89 -18.01
CA ARG A 90 2.96 4.36 -17.92
C ARG A 90 1.64 4.95 -17.43
N ARG A 91 0.50 4.46 -17.96
CA ARG A 91 -0.84 5.01 -17.67
C ARG A 91 -1.24 4.81 -16.22
N TRP A 92 -1.08 3.61 -15.66
CA TRP A 92 -1.47 3.39 -14.27
C TRP A 92 -0.51 4.11 -13.30
N ARG A 93 0.80 4.16 -13.61
CA ARG A 93 1.77 4.92 -12.79
C ARG A 93 1.42 6.39 -12.72
N ALA A 94 0.95 6.98 -13.82
CA ALA A 94 0.48 8.36 -13.85
C ALA A 94 -0.74 8.60 -12.95
N GLN A 95 -1.60 7.60 -12.74
CA GLN A 95 -2.80 7.71 -11.91
C GLN A 95 -2.49 7.57 -10.41
N PHE A 96 -1.72 6.55 -10.02
CA PHE A 96 -1.53 6.25 -8.59
C PHE A 96 -0.13 5.74 -8.21
N GLY A 97 0.83 5.71 -9.15
CA GLY A 97 2.19 5.21 -8.89
C GLY A 97 2.90 5.94 -7.75
N SER A 98 2.81 7.27 -7.71
CA SER A 98 3.43 8.08 -6.65
C SER A 98 2.84 7.79 -5.27
N ALA A 99 1.52 7.59 -5.16
CA ALA A 99 0.87 7.25 -3.90
C ALA A 99 1.27 5.84 -3.42
N LEU A 100 1.36 4.90 -4.35
CA LEU A 100 1.80 3.53 -4.08
C LEU A 100 3.26 3.51 -3.56
N GLU A 101 4.19 4.16 -4.26
CA GLU A 101 5.60 4.27 -3.83
C GLU A 101 5.73 4.97 -2.47
N THR A 102 4.99 6.06 -2.28
CA THR A 102 4.95 6.81 -1.02
C THR A 102 4.46 5.93 0.13
N SER A 103 3.45 5.09 -0.12
CA SER A 103 2.92 4.16 0.88
C SER A 103 3.95 3.10 1.30
N VAL A 104 4.75 2.58 0.36
CA VAL A 104 5.81 1.61 0.66
C VAL A 104 6.89 2.24 1.52
N GLN A 105 7.33 3.46 1.19
CA GLN A 105 8.32 4.19 1.98
C GLN A 105 7.81 4.46 3.40
N ALA A 106 6.56 4.93 3.53
CA ALA A 106 5.94 5.17 4.82
C ALA A 106 5.85 3.88 5.66
N ARG A 107 5.45 2.77 5.05
CA ARG A 107 5.42 1.45 5.69
C ARG A 107 6.80 1.04 6.20
N GLN A 108 7.84 1.14 5.36
CA GLN A 108 9.21 0.76 5.72
C GLN A 108 9.77 1.58 6.90
N ILE A 109 9.43 2.87 6.98
CA ILE A 109 9.81 3.72 8.13
C ILE A 109 9.10 3.23 9.40
N MET A 110 7.80 2.97 9.31
CA MET A 110 7.03 2.48 10.44
C MET A 110 7.46 1.09 10.89
N ASP A 111 7.87 0.20 9.97
CA ASP A 111 8.43 -1.12 10.30
C ASP A 111 9.66 -1.00 11.20
N GLY A 112 10.45 0.06 11.06
CA GLY A 112 11.58 0.35 11.95
C GLY A 112 11.13 0.80 13.33
N ILE A 113 10.16 1.72 13.38
CA ILE A 113 9.59 2.28 14.63
C ILE A 113 8.87 1.19 15.44
N MET A 114 8.11 0.32 14.79
CA MET A 114 7.29 -0.72 15.42
C MET A 114 8.09 -1.86 16.05
N LYS A 115 9.42 -1.89 15.88
CA LYS A 115 10.30 -2.86 16.57
C LYS A 115 10.47 -2.57 18.06
N SER A 116 10.04 -1.40 18.53
CA SER A 116 10.15 -1.00 19.94
C SER A 116 8.88 -0.29 20.40
N ASP A 117 8.27 -0.79 21.47
CA ASP A 117 7.10 -0.16 22.08
C ASP A 117 7.40 1.28 22.53
N ALA A 118 8.63 1.56 22.96
CA ALA A 118 9.04 2.91 23.35
C ALA A 118 9.02 3.88 22.15
N LEU A 119 9.56 3.44 21.00
CA LEU A 119 9.54 4.22 19.76
C LEU A 119 8.12 4.37 19.21
N MET A 120 7.33 3.30 19.24
CA MET A 120 5.93 3.32 18.82
C MET A 120 5.10 4.28 19.68
N ASN A 121 5.26 4.24 21.01
CA ASN A 121 4.60 5.16 21.94
C ASN A 121 5.04 6.61 21.72
N ALA A 122 6.33 6.85 21.47
CA ALA A 122 6.81 8.19 21.13
C ALA A 122 6.17 8.67 19.82
N ALA A 123 6.17 7.84 18.77
CA ALA A 123 5.58 8.17 17.48
C ALA A 123 4.09 8.53 17.62
N PHE A 124 3.31 7.77 18.40
CA PHE A 124 1.90 8.09 18.65
C PHE A 124 1.67 9.41 19.41
N LYS A 125 2.63 9.87 20.23
CA LYS A 125 2.55 11.18 20.89
C LYS A 125 2.80 12.34 19.92
N PHE A 126 3.59 12.11 18.87
CA PHE A 126 4.00 13.15 17.92
C PHE A 126 3.17 13.18 16.63
N ILE A 127 2.57 12.06 16.23
CA ILE A 127 1.76 11.96 15.02
C ILE A 127 0.31 12.31 15.37
N SER A 128 -0.18 13.42 14.83
CA SER A 128 -1.59 13.78 14.98
C SER A 128 -2.51 12.81 14.23
N PRO A 129 -3.79 12.68 14.64
CA PRO A 129 -4.77 11.88 13.89
C PRO A 129 -4.89 12.29 12.42
N GLU A 130 -4.72 13.57 12.12
CA GLU A 130 -4.73 14.09 10.74
C GLU A 130 -3.51 13.61 9.95
N GLN A 131 -2.31 13.66 10.54
CA GLN A 131 -1.10 13.12 9.92
C GLN A 131 -1.20 11.60 9.71
N MET A 132 -1.79 10.89 10.66
CA MET A 132 -2.05 9.45 10.54
C MET A 132 -3.03 9.14 9.40
N LYS A 133 -4.09 9.94 9.24
CA LYS A 133 -5.01 9.82 8.10
C LYS A 133 -4.30 10.06 6.77
N VAL A 134 -3.42 11.06 6.68
CA VAL A 134 -2.60 11.32 5.48
C VAL A 134 -1.74 10.09 5.13
N MET A 135 -1.08 9.48 6.12
CA MET A 135 -0.29 8.26 5.93
C MET A 135 -1.12 7.06 5.45
N GLN A 136 -2.31 6.87 6.02
CA GLN A 136 -3.22 5.80 5.58
C GLN A 136 -3.72 6.00 4.14
N CYS A 137 -3.79 7.24 3.65
CA CYS A 137 -4.17 7.54 2.26
C CYS A 137 -2.98 7.48 1.27
N GLY A 138 -1.86 6.84 1.64
CA GLY A 138 -0.69 6.70 0.77
C GLY A 138 0.07 8.01 0.53
N LYS A 139 -0.04 8.97 1.45
CA LYS A 139 0.66 10.26 1.40
C LYS A 139 1.59 10.40 2.61
N LEU A 140 2.71 11.08 2.44
CA LEU A 140 3.56 11.43 3.59
C LEU A 140 3.14 12.79 4.16
N PRO A 141 3.15 12.96 5.50
CA PRO A 141 3.06 14.28 6.11
C PRO A 141 4.19 15.18 5.59
N GLY A 142 3.90 16.46 5.35
CA GLY A 142 4.85 17.41 4.75
C GLY A 142 6.26 17.40 5.39
N PRO A 143 6.39 17.44 6.73
CA PRO A 143 7.69 17.38 7.40
C PRO A 143 8.50 16.10 7.11
N VAL A 144 7.82 14.95 7.04
CA VAL A 144 8.46 13.65 6.76
C VAL A 144 8.92 13.59 5.31
N LYS A 145 8.09 14.10 4.38
CA LYS A 145 8.44 14.19 2.96
C LYS A 145 9.68 15.07 2.74
N LEU A 146 9.77 16.21 3.42
CA LEU A 146 10.93 17.12 3.37
C LEU A 146 12.19 16.44 3.93
N GLY A 147 12.08 15.75 5.07
CA GLY A 147 13.21 15.02 5.66
C GLY A 147 13.75 13.90 4.76
N LEU A 148 12.86 13.13 4.12
CA LEU A 148 13.26 12.06 3.19
C LEU A 148 13.88 12.62 1.89
N GLN A 149 13.35 13.73 1.38
CA GLN A 149 13.93 14.40 0.22
C GLN A 149 15.34 14.96 0.52
N ALA A 150 15.57 15.45 1.73
CA ALA A 150 16.90 15.89 2.18
C ALA A 150 17.88 14.71 2.31
N LEU A 151 17.44 13.58 2.88
CA LEU A 151 18.27 12.37 3.00
C LEU A 151 18.63 11.74 1.65
N ASN A 152 17.70 11.74 0.69
CA ASN A 152 17.96 11.22 -0.66
C ASN A 152 18.83 12.16 -1.51
N ARG A 153 18.85 13.47 -1.23
CA ARG A 153 19.77 14.42 -1.88
C ARG A 153 21.23 14.25 -1.43
N GLY A 154 21.48 13.71 -0.24
CA GLY A 154 22.83 13.41 0.25
C GLY A 154 23.43 12.09 -0.28
N LYS A 155 22.68 11.32 -1.08
CA LYS A 155 23.11 10.06 -1.71
C LYS A 155 23.35 10.16 -3.22
N LYS A 156 23.33 11.37 -3.79
CA LYS A 156 23.72 11.65 -5.18
C LYS A 156 25.11 12.26 -5.24
#